data_AF-A0A175Y5X3-F1
#
_entry.id   AF-A0A175Y5X3-F1
#
_cell.length_a   1.000
_cell.length_b   1.000
_cell.length_c   1.000
_cell.angle_alpha   90.00
_cell.angle_beta   90.00
_cell.angle_gamma   90.00
#
_symmetry.space_group_name_H-M   'P 1'
#
loop_
_entity.id
_entity.type
_entity.pdbx_description
1 polymer ?
#
loop_
_entity_poly.entity_id
_entity_poly.type
_entity_poly.pdbx_seq_one_letter_code
_entity_poly.pdbx_strand_id
1 'polypeptide(L)'
;MNDELRTAVLADVDRFRSVWVRRRLRLYRQFLQVTVTTATPLLSRVIGPDRAGLDRLLWTLRPPPDWPGAPPQAAVPRHGRFHQDLSAADRARVRVLVMREEGHPDGRLALRIMKRSVDISCEVGGHPVRTFSGMTYLRLPLRLPDVVAAASLGRPLMDVVRHPWLDSSDWRIRKVRSNAHETWISVHTGREAFEMPWSRLLPEAARID
;
A
#
# COMPACT_ATOMS: atom_id res chain seq x y z
N MET A 1 -42.96 -24.99 16.15
CA MET A 1 -42.53 -23.58 16.09
C MET A 1 -42.96 -23.06 14.73
N ASN A 2 -43.81 -22.01 14.68
CA ASN A 2 -44.50 -21.55 13.47
C ASN A 2 -43.47 -20.98 12.45
N ASP A 3 -43.58 -21.36 11.17
CA ASP A 3 -42.70 -20.92 10.09
C ASP A 3 -42.71 -19.39 9.91
N GLU A 4 -43.81 -18.73 10.28
CA GLU A 4 -43.93 -17.27 10.29
C GLU A 4 -42.96 -16.62 11.30
N LEU A 5 -42.86 -17.18 12.52
CA LEU A 5 -41.95 -16.69 13.55
C LEU A 5 -40.48 -16.88 13.12
N ARG A 6 -40.18 -18.04 12.51
CA ARG A 6 -38.84 -18.31 11.96
C ARG A 6 -38.47 -17.29 10.88
N THR A 7 -39.41 -16.98 9.98
CA THR A 7 -39.21 -16.04 8.88
C THR A 7 -38.98 -14.61 9.40
N ALA A 8 -39.78 -14.17 10.36
CA ALA A 8 -39.64 -12.84 10.97
C ALA A 8 -38.29 -12.67 11.69
N VAL A 9 -37.84 -13.69 12.44
CA VAL A 9 -36.54 -13.68 13.13
C VAL A 9 -35.38 -13.62 12.13
N LEU A 10 -35.43 -14.40 11.04
CA LEU A 10 -34.38 -14.36 10.01
C LEU A 10 -34.29 -13.00 9.33
N ALA A 11 -35.43 -12.38 9.00
CA ALA A 11 -35.46 -11.05 8.42
C ALA A 11 -34.87 -9.97 9.35
N ASP A 12 -35.14 -10.05 10.66
CA ASP A 12 -34.57 -9.12 11.64
C ASP A 12 -33.06 -9.30 11.80
N VAL A 13 -32.59 -10.56 11.84
CA VAL A 13 -31.15 -10.87 11.87
C VAL A 13 -30.43 -10.32 10.64
N ASP A 14 -31.00 -10.46 9.44
CA ASP A 14 -30.41 -9.95 8.20
C ASP A 14 -30.40 -8.41 8.14
N ARG A 15 -31.47 -7.78 8.66
CA ARG A 15 -31.53 -6.32 8.84
C ARG A 15 -30.43 -5.85 9.78
N PHE A 16 -30.29 -6.48 10.95
CA PHE A 16 -29.26 -6.15 11.93
C PHE A 16 -27.86 -6.30 11.34
N ARG A 17 -27.57 -7.43 10.66
CA ARG A 17 -26.30 -7.67 9.96
C ARG A 17 -26.00 -6.58 8.94
N SER A 18 -26.98 -6.18 8.14
CA SER A 18 -26.83 -5.15 7.11
C SER A 18 -26.54 -3.76 7.70
N VAL A 19 -27.19 -3.40 8.82
CA VAL A 19 -26.89 -2.16 9.55
C VAL A 19 -25.49 -2.21 10.15
N TRP A 20 -25.13 -3.31 10.78
CA TRP A 20 -23.82 -3.51 11.39
C TRP A 20 -22.68 -3.41 10.36
N VAL A 21 -22.78 -4.12 9.23
CA VAL A 21 -21.78 -4.10 8.16
C VAL A 21 -21.56 -2.68 7.63
N ARG A 22 -22.64 -1.92 7.39
CA ARG A 22 -22.55 -0.52 6.93
C ARG A 22 -21.88 0.39 7.97
N ARG A 23 -22.29 0.29 9.24
CA ARG A 23 -21.70 1.08 10.33
C ARG A 23 -20.22 0.77 10.50
N ARG A 24 -19.86 -0.51 10.48
CA ARG A 24 -18.48 -0.99 10.59
C ARG A 24 -17.60 -0.48 9.45
N LEU A 25 -18.09 -0.54 8.20
CA LEU A 25 -17.37 -0.01 7.04
C LEU A 25 -17.18 1.51 7.14
N ARG A 26 -18.22 2.25 7.57
CA ARG A 26 -18.14 3.71 7.76
C ARG A 26 -17.08 4.08 8.78
N LEU A 27 -17.10 3.46 9.97
CA LEU A 27 -16.13 3.73 11.03
C LEU A 27 -14.71 3.36 10.59
N TYR A 28 -14.54 2.27 9.84
CA TYR A 28 -13.24 1.89 9.30
C TYR A 28 -12.68 2.94 8.33
N ARG A 29 -13.52 3.45 7.42
CA ARG A 29 -13.11 4.52 6.48
C ARG A 29 -12.77 5.82 7.20
N GLN A 30 -13.56 6.20 8.21
CA GLN A 30 -13.25 7.36 9.05
C GLN A 30 -11.92 7.17 9.79
N PHE A 31 -11.68 5.98 10.36
CA PHE A 31 -10.39 5.65 10.97
C PHE A 31 -9.24 5.79 9.97
N LEU A 32 -9.38 5.26 8.76
CA LEU A 32 -8.35 5.39 7.72
C LEU A 32 -8.14 6.84 7.29
N GLN A 33 -9.21 7.63 7.15
CA GLN A 33 -9.14 9.05 6.80
C GLN A 33 -8.30 9.84 7.83
N VAL A 34 -8.50 9.57 9.12
CA VAL A 34 -7.79 10.28 10.19
C VAL A 34 -6.35 9.78 10.35
N THR A 35 -6.13 8.49 10.16
CA THR A 35 -4.82 7.89 10.47
C THR A 35 -3.86 7.95 9.29
N VAL A 36 -4.34 7.71 8.07
CA VAL A 36 -3.53 7.66 6.86
C VAL A 36 -3.44 9.04 6.24
N THR A 37 -2.34 9.72 6.55
CA THR A 37 -2.15 11.15 6.23
C THR A 37 -1.00 11.39 5.26
N THR A 38 -0.25 10.34 4.92
CA THR A 38 0.94 10.47 4.07
C THR A 38 1.01 9.39 3.00
N ALA A 39 1.79 9.64 1.96
CA ALA A 39 2.18 8.64 0.98
C ALA A 39 3.65 8.82 0.60
N THR A 40 4.21 7.83 -0.10
CA THR A 40 5.48 8.01 -0.79
C THR A 40 5.30 8.92 -2.01
N PRO A 41 6.22 9.84 -2.31
CA PRO A 41 6.17 10.63 -3.55
C PRO A 41 6.24 9.78 -4.83
N LEU A 42 6.67 8.52 -4.72
CA LEU A 42 6.60 7.61 -5.86
C LEU A 42 5.14 7.26 -6.24
N LEU A 43 4.20 7.31 -5.29
CA LEU A 43 2.79 7.00 -5.52
C LEU A 43 2.18 7.95 -6.56
N SER A 44 2.37 9.27 -6.37
CA SER A 44 1.87 10.29 -7.28
C SER A 44 2.49 10.17 -8.67
N ARG A 45 3.79 9.85 -8.76
CA ARG A 45 4.47 9.61 -10.05
C ARG A 45 3.97 8.38 -10.78
N VAL A 46 3.71 7.28 -10.06
CA VAL A 46 3.26 6.02 -10.64
C VAL A 46 1.81 6.10 -11.09
N ILE A 47 0.95 6.74 -10.29
CA ILE A 47 -0.47 6.91 -10.62
C ILE A 47 -0.65 7.97 -11.71
N GLY A 48 0.17 9.02 -11.68
CA GLY A 48 0.08 10.13 -12.63
C GLY A 48 -1.34 10.70 -12.68
N PRO A 49 -1.95 10.81 -13.87
CA PRO A 49 -3.30 11.37 -14.03
C PRO A 49 -4.43 10.43 -13.55
N ASP A 50 -4.18 9.15 -13.31
CA ASP A 50 -5.22 8.16 -12.94
C ASP A 50 -5.60 8.20 -11.45
N ARG A 51 -5.76 9.40 -10.90
CA ARG A 51 -6.19 9.58 -9.51
C ARG A 51 -7.59 8.98 -9.28
N ALA A 52 -8.46 9.04 -10.29
CA ALA A 52 -9.80 8.47 -10.22
C ALA A 52 -9.78 6.94 -10.06
N GLY A 53 -8.87 6.23 -10.74
CA GLY A 53 -8.65 4.80 -10.58
C GLY A 53 -8.21 4.44 -9.16
N LEU A 54 -7.25 5.20 -8.61
CA LEU A 54 -6.82 5.05 -7.21
C LEU A 54 -7.99 5.23 -6.23
N ASP A 55 -8.76 6.30 -6.38
CA ASP A 55 -9.86 6.59 -5.46
C ASP A 55 -10.91 5.46 -5.50
N ARG A 56 -11.30 5.00 -6.70
CA ARG A 56 -12.19 3.84 -6.88
C ARG A 56 -11.64 2.58 -6.21
N LEU A 57 -10.34 2.32 -6.34
CA LEU A 57 -9.70 1.19 -5.70
C LEU A 57 -9.76 1.32 -4.17
N LEU A 58 -9.47 2.49 -3.61
CA LEU A 58 -9.57 2.73 -2.18
C LEU A 58 -11.00 2.49 -1.67
N TRP A 59 -12.05 2.86 -2.42
CA TRP A 59 -13.46 2.54 -2.09
C TRP A 59 -13.74 1.04 -1.93
N THR A 60 -12.92 0.15 -2.50
CA THR A 60 -13.04 -1.31 -2.31
C THR A 60 -12.57 -1.79 -0.94
N LEU A 61 -11.81 -0.97 -0.18
CA LEU A 61 -11.32 -1.33 1.14
C LEU A 61 -12.46 -1.76 2.07
N ARG A 62 -12.21 -2.83 2.83
CA ARG A 62 -13.11 -3.38 3.84
C ARG A 62 -12.36 -3.56 5.17
N PRO A 63 -13.04 -3.38 6.31
CA PRO A 63 -12.46 -3.72 7.61
C PRO A 63 -12.16 -5.22 7.67
N PRO A 64 -10.96 -5.64 8.14
CA PRO A 64 -10.68 -7.07 8.33
C PRO A 64 -11.59 -7.67 9.38
N PRO A 65 -11.79 -8.99 9.43
CA PRO A 65 -12.70 -9.64 10.39
C PRO A 65 -12.48 -9.27 11.86
N ASP A 66 -11.24 -9.05 12.27
CA ASP A 66 -10.82 -8.74 13.65
C ASP A 66 -10.91 -7.25 14.02
N TRP A 67 -11.18 -6.34 13.08
CA TRP A 67 -11.35 -4.92 13.38
C TRP A 67 -12.73 -4.63 14.00
N PRO A 68 -12.81 -3.82 15.08
CA PRO A 68 -11.76 -2.97 15.66
C PRO A 68 -10.92 -3.62 16.77
N GLY A 69 -11.14 -4.90 17.09
CA GLY A 69 -10.49 -5.60 18.21
C GLY A 69 -8.97 -5.78 18.07
N ALA A 70 -8.45 -5.81 16.84
CA ALA A 70 -7.03 -5.68 16.58
C ALA A 70 -6.75 -4.43 15.73
N PRO A 71 -5.77 -3.58 16.11
CA PRO A 71 -5.31 -2.54 15.20
C PRO A 71 -4.80 -3.21 13.92
N PRO A 72 -4.97 -2.60 12.73
CA PRO A 72 -4.39 -3.13 11.52
C PRO A 72 -2.88 -3.27 11.73
N GLN A 73 -2.42 -4.49 11.99
CA GLN A 73 -1.01 -4.74 12.16
C GLN A 73 -0.37 -4.45 10.81
N ALA A 74 0.60 -3.53 10.82
CA ALA A 74 1.58 -3.46 9.78
C ALA A 74 2.33 -4.80 9.80
N ALA A 75 1.82 -5.82 9.11
CA ALA A 75 2.61 -7.00 8.85
C ALA A 75 3.77 -6.52 7.97
N VAL A 76 4.89 -6.24 8.64
CA VAL A 76 6.16 -5.92 8.01
C VAL A 76 6.54 -7.22 7.29
N PRO A 77 6.52 -7.25 5.95
CA PRO A 77 7.00 -8.43 5.26
C PRO A 77 8.46 -8.59 5.67
N ARG A 78 8.82 -9.76 6.20
CA ARG A 78 10.22 -10.12 6.36
C ARG A 78 10.89 -9.91 5.00
N HIS A 79 11.93 -9.08 4.97
CA HIS A 79 12.68 -8.74 3.77
C HIS A 79 12.97 -10.01 2.96
N GLY A 80 12.56 -10.07 1.70
CA GLY A 80 12.97 -11.14 0.79
C GLY A 80 11.92 -11.61 -0.21
N ARG A 81 10.63 -11.57 0.13
CA ARG A 81 9.61 -12.11 -0.80
C ARG A 81 8.76 -11.00 -1.40
N PHE A 82 8.79 -10.90 -2.73
CA PHE A 82 7.82 -10.13 -3.50
C PHE A 82 6.39 -10.63 -3.13
N HIS A 83 5.33 -9.87 -3.42
CA HIS A 83 3.97 -10.27 -3.03
C HIS A 83 3.54 -11.66 -3.56
N GLN A 84 4.34 -12.26 -4.44
CA GLN A 84 4.17 -13.62 -4.96
C GLN A 84 4.06 -14.69 -3.86
N ASP A 85 4.73 -14.52 -2.70
CA ASP A 85 4.65 -15.51 -1.60
C ASP A 85 3.82 -15.06 -0.40
N LEU A 86 3.11 -13.93 -0.47
CA LEU A 86 2.14 -13.66 0.59
C LEU A 86 1.00 -14.66 0.42
N SER A 87 0.89 -15.57 1.40
CA SER A 87 -0.27 -16.44 1.54
C SER A 87 -1.54 -15.59 1.45
N ALA A 88 -2.66 -16.18 1.03
CA ALA A 88 -3.95 -15.47 1.04
C ALA A 88 -4.25 -14.87 2.42
N ALA A 89 -3.81 -15.53 3.50
CA ALA A 89 -3.90 -15.05 4.87
C ALA A 89 -3.05 -13.79 5.13
N ASP A 90 -1.83 -13.72 4.60
CA ASP A 90 -0.98 -12.52 4.73
C ASP A 90 -1.49 -11.36 3.89
N ARG A 91 -2.09 -11.63 2.72
CA ARG A 91 -2.82 -10.62 1.93
C ARG A 91 -4.10 -10.14 2.63
N ALA A 92 -4.72 -10.98 3.46
CA ALA A 92 -5.85 -10.57 4.28
C ALA A 92 -5.41 -9.73 5.50
N ARG A 93 -4.19 -9.94 6.01
CA ARG A 93 -3.62 -9.19 7.14
C ARG A 93 -2.99 -7.87 6.72
N VAL A 94 -2.14 -7.90 5.70
CA VAL A 94 -1.56 -6.73 5.04
C VAL A 94 -2.61 -6.20 4.08
N ARG A 95 -3.17 -5.00 4.29
CA ARG A 95 -4.18 -4.40 3.39
C ARG A 95 -3.56 -4.06 2.04
N VAL A 96 -3.41 -5.05 1.18
CA VAL A 96 -2.88 -4.92 -0.17
C VAL A 96 -4.03 -4.77 -1.14
N LEU A 97 -4.06 -3.67 -1.88
CA LEU A 97 -4.97 -3.47 -3.00
C LEU A 97 -4.18 -3.57 -4.29
N VAL A 98 -4.60 -4.41 -5.22
CA VAL A 98 -3.94 -4.50 -6.53
C VAL A 98 -4.65 -3.54 -7.48
N MET A 99 -3.91 -2.58 -8.03
CA MET A 99 -4.40 -1.59 -9.00
C MET A 99 -4.11 -2.03 -10.43
N ARG A 100 -2.94 -2.62 -10.66
CA ARG A 100 -2.54 -3.19 -11.95
C ARG A 100 -2.01 -4.60 -11.70
N GLU A 101 -2.58 -5.56 -12.41
CA GLU A 101 -2.18 -6.96 -12.34
C GLU A 101 -0.87 -7.21 -13.10
N GLU A 102 -0.35 -8.43 -12.96
CA GLU A 102 0.79 -8.90 -13.75
C GLU A 102 0.45 -8.87 -15.25
N GLY A 103 1.38 -8.39 -16.07
CA GLY A 103 1.20 -8.23 -17.52
C GLY A 103 0.56 -6.92 -17.97
N HIS A 104 0.17 -6.02 -17.05
CA HIS A 104 -0.24 -4.65 -17.42
C HIS A 104 0.92 -3.93 -18.15
N PRO A 105 0.67 -3.16 -19.23
CA PRO A 105 1.75 -2.50 -19.99
C PRO A 105 2.64 -1.60 -19.13
N ASP A 106 2.05 -0.91 -18.16
CA ASP A 106 2.78 -0.06 -17.20
C ASP A 106 3.30 -0.81 -15.95
N GLY A 107 3.33 -2.13 -16.00
CA GLY A 107 3.77 -2.99 -14.90
C GLY A 107 2.75 -3.14 -13.77
N ARG A 108 3.04 -4.09 -12.88
CA ARG A 108 2.21 -4.38 -11.70
C ARG A 108 2.24 -3.22 -10.71
N LEU A 109 1.10 -2.93 -10.08
CA LEU A 109 0.99 -1.93 -9.02
C LEU A 109 0.06 -2.43 -7.92
N ALA A 110 0.58 -2.46 -6.69
CA ALA A 110 -0.17 -2.76 -5.50
C ALA A 110 0.03 -1.65 -4.46
N LEU A 111 -1.04 -1.28 -3.77
CA LEU A 111 -1.06 -0.33 -2.66
C LEU A 111 -1.08 -1.08 -1.35
N ARG A 112 -0.48 -0.50 -0.32
CA ARG A 112 -0.51 -1.01 1.04
C ARG A 112 -0.91 0.09 1.99
N ILE A 113 -1.99 -0.14 2.74
CA ILE A 113 -2.42 0.78 3.78
C ILE A 113 -1.70 0.46 5.08
N MET A 114 -0.85 1.37 5.52
CA MET A 114 -0.13 1.32 6.78
C MET A 114 -0.82 2.21 7.82
N LYS A 115 -0.35 2.16 9.08
CA LYS A 115 -0.96 2.96 10.16
C LYS A 115 -1.04 4.46 9.84
N ARG A 116 -0.05 5.03 9.15
CA ARG A 116 0.00 6.47 8.83
C ARG A 116 0.28 6.81 7.37
N SER A 117 0.50 5.80 6.53
CA SER A 117 0.94 6.00 5.15
C SER A 117 0.26 5.06 4.17
N VAL A 118 0.14 5.52 2.92
CA VAL A 118 -0.05 4.65 1.76
C VAL A 118 1.32 4.36 1.17
N ASP A 119 1.68 3.08 1.19
CA ASP A 119 2.89 2.57 0.56
C ASP A 119 2.54 1.80 -0.71
N ILE A 120 3.51 1.60 -1.60
CA ILE A 120 3.29 0.85 -2.84
C ILE A 120 4.28 -0.29 -3.03
N SER A 121 3.90 -1.22 -3.89
CA SER A 121 4.77 -2.21 -4.50
C SER A 121 4.50 -2.20 -6.00
N CYS A 122 5.52 -1.93 -6.80
CA CYS A 122 5.41 -1.85 -8.24
C CYS A 122 6.67 -2.40 -8.92
N GLU A 123 6.72 -2.31 -10.24
CA GLU A 123 7.91 -2.61 -11.03
C GLU A 123 8.39 -1.35 -11.75
N VAL A 124 9.70 -1.14 -11.75
CA VAL A 124 10.37 0.03 -12.35
C VAL A 124 11.47 -0.49 -13.26
N GLY A 125 11.26 -0.42 -14.58
CA GLY A 125 12.20 -1.00 -15.55
C GLY A 125 12.39 -2.50 -15.38
N GLY A 126 11.33 -3.25 -15.06
CA GLY A 126 11.39 -4.68 -14.75
C GLY A 126 11.96 -5.03 -13.38
N HIS A 127 12.30 -4.03 -12.56
CA HIS A 127 12.81 -4.24 -11.22
C HIS A 127 11.74 -4.00 -10.16
N PRO A 128 11.49 -4.96 -9.26
CA PRO A 128 10.67 -4.79 -8.08
C PRO A 128 11.05 -3.58 -7.23
N VAL A 129 10.09 -2.69 -7.01
CA VAL A 129 10.19 -1.54 -6.12
C VAL A 129 9.13 -1.59 -5.04
N ARG A 130 9.51 -1.22 -3.82
CA ARG A 130 8.63 -1.15 -2.66
C ARG A 130 8.87 0.11 -1.87
N THR A 131 7.83 0.69 -1.32
CA THR A 131 7.98 1.78 -0.35
C THR A 131 7.56 1.32 1.03
N PHE A 132 8.20 1.89 2.03
CA PHE A 132 7.83 1.70 3.42
C PHE A 132 8.26 2.91 4.20
N SER A 133 7.30 3.62 4.79
CA SER A 133 7.60 4.63 5.81
C SER A 133 8.52 5.76 5.28
N GLY A 134 8.43 6.10 3.99
CA GLY A 134 9.26 7.12 3.33
C GLY A 134 10.63 6.64 2.82
N MET A 135 10.89 5.34 2.92
CA MET A 135 11.99 4.67 2.26
C MET A 135 11.48 3.96 1.00
N THR A 136 12.29 3.95 -0.04
CA THR A 136 12.07 3.14 -1.25
C THR A 136 13.16 2.08 -1.37
N TYR A 137 12.75 0.86 -1.67
CA TYR A 137 13.58 -0.33 -1.80
C TYR A 137 13.44 -0.85 -3.22
N LEU A 138 14.55 -0.85 -3.96
CA LEU A 138 14.69 -1.42 -5.29
C LEU A 138 15.41 -2.76 -5.17
N ARG A 139 14.91 -3.80 -5.83
CA ARG A 139 15.55 -5.12 -5.89
C ARG A 139 16.08 -5.38 -7.29
N LEU A 140 17.38 -5.62 -7.38
CA LEU A 140 18.06 -6.07 -8.58
C LEU A 140 18.15 -7.60 -8.57
N PRO A 141 17.80 -8.30 -9.66
CA PRO A 141 17.82 -9.76 -9.74
C PRO A 141 19.24 -10.31 -9.99
N LEU A 142 20.25 -9.65 -9.43
CA LEU A 142 21.64 -10.05 -9.50
C LEU A 142 22.40 -9.49 -8.29
N ARG A 143 23.50 -10.15 -7.93
CA ARG A 143 24.45 -9.64 -6.95
C ARG A 143 25.36 -8.62 -7.63
N LEU A 144 25.36 -7.38 -7.15
CA LEU A 144 26.39 -6.40 -7.52
C LEU A 144 27.74 -6.81 -6.92
N PRO A 145 28.86 -6.67 -7.66
CA PRO A 145 30.20 -6.74 -7.09
C PRO A 145 30.34 -5.75 -5.95
N ASP A 146 31.06 -6.12 -4.89
CA ASP A 146 31.13 -5.33 -3.65
C ASP A 146 31.67 -3.91 -3.91
N VAL A 147 32.63 -3.77 -4.84
CA VAL A 147 33.15 -2.46 -5.30
C VAL A 147 32.07 -1.59 -5.94
N VAL A 148 31.22 -2.17 -6.79
CA VAL A 148 30.11 -1.46 -7.44
C VAL A 148 29.03 -1.08 -6.42
N ALA A 149 28.72 -1.99 -5.49
CA ALA A 149 27.78 -1.73 -4.41
C ALA A 149 28.24 -0.58 -3.51
N ALA A 150 29.53 -0.56 -3.13
CA ALA A 150 30.13 0.51 -2.35
C ALA A 150 30.13 1.85 -3.11
N ALA A 151 30.54 1.84 -4.38
CA ALA A 151 30.56 3.03 -5.24
C ALA A 151 29.16 3.58 -5.56
N SER A 152 28.10 2.79 -5.38
CA SER A 152 26.73 3.22 -5.60
C SER A 152 26.20 4.10 -4.46
N LEU A 153 26.78 4.04 -3.26
CA LEU A 153 26.32 4.83 -2.11
C LEU A 153 26.44 6.33 -2.41
N GLY A 154 25.40 7.09 -2.08
CA GLY A 154 25.33 8.53 -2.32
C GLY A 154 25.03 8.94 -3.76
N ARG A 155 25.09 8.01 -4.73
CA ARG A 155 24.70 8.28 -6.12
C ARG A 155 23.19 8.40 -6.27
N PRO A 156 22.69 9.17 -7.26
CA PRO A 156 21.28 9.17 -7.63
C PRO A 156 20.79 7.77 -8.01
N LEU A 157 19.56 7.41 -7.63
CA LEU A 157 18.99 6.11 -7.98
C LEU A 157 18.86 5.91 -9.50
N MET A 158 18.63 7.00 -10.25
CA MET A 158 18.51 6.99 -11.70
C MET A 158 19.78 6.55 -12.44
N ASP A 159 20.94 6.63 -11.77
CA ASP A 159 22.21 6.11 -12.32
C ASP A 159 22.24 4.58 -12.37
N VAL A 160 21.41 3.92 -11.55
CA VAL A 160 21.32 2.45 -11.47
C VAL A 160 20.15 1.92 -12.30
N VAL A 161 19.00 2.57 -12.22
CA VAL A 161 17.80 2.20 -13.00
C VAL A 161 17.24 3.44 -13.66
N ARG A 162 17.31 3.49 -15.00
CA ARG A 162 16.70 4.56 -15.78
C ARG A 162 15.20 4.28 -15.94
N HIS A 163 14.37 5.17 -15.42
CA HIS A 163 12.93 5.05 -15.55
C HIS A 163 12.26 6.42 -15.42
N PRO A 164 11.22 6.74 -16.22
CA PRO A 164 10.55 8.05 -16.19
C PRO A 164 10.06 8.49 -14.79
N TRP A 165 9.65 7.54 -13.95
CA TRP A 165 9.23 7.84 -12.57
C TRP A 165 10.37 8.25 -11.63
N LEU A 166 11.60 7.92 -11.98
CA LEU A 166 12.79 8.28 -11.21
C LEU A 166 13.48 9.53 -11.76
N ASP A 167 13.12 9.93 -12.98
CA ASP A 167 13.59 11.17 -13.58
C ASP A 167 13.27 12.35 -12.65
N SER A 168 14.18 13.32 -12.65
CA SER A 168 14.14 14.51 -11.80
C SER A 168 14.07 14.28 -10.28
N SER A 169 14.28 13.05 -9.79
CA SER A 169 14.46 12.81 -8.36
C SER A 169 15.91 12.97 -7.95
N ASP A 170 16.15 13.63 -6.81
CA ASP A 170 17.44 13.71 -6.15
C ASP A 170 17.67 12.53 -5.18
N TRP A 171 16.93 11.42 -5.36
CA TRP A 171 16.91 10.30 -4.43
C TRP A 171 18.24 9.57 -4.45
N ARG A 172 19.06 9.83 -3.42
CA ARG A 172 20.37 9.22 -3.27
C ARG A 172 20.32 7.88 -2.57
N ILE A 173 21.15 6.96 -3.06
CA ILE A 173 21.32 5.62 -2.50
C ILE A 173 21.89 5.72 -1.08
N ARG A 174 21.14 5.22 -0.11
CA ARG A 174 21.52 5.21 1.32
C ARG A 174 22.11 3.90 1.77
N LYS A 175 21.66 2.80 1.17
CA LYS A 175 22.08 1.46 1.57
C LYS A 175 22.04 0.53 0.38
N VAL A 176 23.07 -0.31 0.27
CA VAL A 176 23.07 -1.47 -0.62
C VAL A 176 23.28 -2.71 0.22
N ARG A 177 22.45 -3.73 0.02
CA ARG A 177 22.57 -5.05 0.66
C ARG A 177 22.52 -6.11 -0.43
N SER A 178 23.55 -6.92 -0.53
CA SER A 178 23.57 -8.03 -1.48
C SER A 178 23.55 -9.36 -0.75
N ASN A 179 22.93 -10.36 -1.35
CA ASN A 179 23.12 -11.77 -1.02
C ASN A 179 23.69 -12.51 -2.25
N ALA A 180 23.67 -13.84 -2.24
CA ALA A 180 24.21 -14.64 -3.34
C ALA A 180 23.48 -14.45 -4.68
N HIS A 181 22.23 -13.97 -4.68
CA HIS A 181 21.35 -13.96 -5.85
C HIS A 181 20.80 -12.58 -6.22
N GLU A 182 20.76 -11.64 -5.29
CA GLU A 182 20.11 -10.35 -5.50
C GLU A 182 20.76 -9.23 -4.68
N THR A 183 20.48 -8.00 -5.12
CA THR A 183 20.89 -6.79 -4.44
C THR A 183 19.68 -5.90 -4.16
N TRP A 184 19.58 -5.45 -2.91
CA TRP A 184 18.60 -4.50 -2.45
C TRP A 184 19.25 -3.13 -2.28
N ILE A 185 18.69 -2.14 -2.96
CA ILE A 185 19.08 -0.73 -2.89
C ILE A 185 17.99 0.01 -2.11
N SER A 186 18.36 0.77 -1.11
CA SER A 186 17.43 1.59 -0.32
C SER A 186 17.76 3.07 -0.50
N VAL A 187 16.73 3.87 -0.77
CA VAL A 187 16.82 5.32 -0.89
C VAL A 187 15.79 5.98 0.03
N HIS A 188 16.10 7.17 0.55
CA HIS A 188 15.13 7.95 1.31
C HIS A 188 14.36 8.84 0.34
N THR A 189 13.08 8.57 0.12
CA THR A 189 12.21 9.33 -0.78
C THR A 189 11.37 10.36 -0.05
N GLY A 190 11.36 10.34 1.28
CA GLY A 190 10.51 11.19 2.09
C GLY A 190 9.04 10.76 2.01
N ARG A 191 8.17 11.67 2.44
CA ARG A 191 6.72 11.47 2.46
C ARG A 191 6.04 12.75 2.00
N GLU A 192 4.94 12.59 1.28
CA GLU A 192 4.05 13.68 0.92
C GLU A 192 2.72 13.54 1.65
N ALA A 193 1.99 14.66 1.78
CA ALA A 193 0.64 14.64 2.31
C ALA A 193 -0.25 13.79 1.39
N PHE A 194 -1.13 13.00 1.99
CA PHE A 194 -2.05 12.15 1.26
C PHE A 194 -3.45 12.25 1.86
N GLU A 195 -4.42 12.59 1.01
CA GLU A 195 -5.82 12.60 1.37
C GLU A 195 -6.50 11.33 0.86
N MET A 196 -7.18 10.64 1.78
CA MET A 196 -8.10 9.55 1.45
C MET A 196 -9.35 10.11 0.74
N PRO A 197 -9.99 9.36 -0.17
CA PRO A 197 -11.10 9.87 -1.01
C PRO A 197 -12.42 10.05 -0.25
N TRP A 198 -12.39 9.98 1.09
CA TRP A 198 -13.54 9.96 1.97
C TRP A 198 -13.55 11.13 2.94
N SER A 199 -12.88 12.24 2.65
CA SER A 199 -12.81 13.39 3.55
C SER A 199 -14.19 13.92 3.96
N ARG A 200 -15.18 13.77 3.07
CA ARG A 200 -16.59 14.09 3.35
C ARG A 200 -17.28 13.17 4.38
N LEU A 201 -16.69 12.02 4.75
CA LEU A 201 -17.24 11.12 5.77
C LEU A 201 -16.94 11.61 7.19
N LEU A 202 -16.02 12.55 7.37
CA LEU A 202 -15.77 13.16 8.67
C LEU A 202 -16.89 14.15 9.00
N PRO A 203 -17.43 14.13 10.23
CA PRO A 203 -18.25 15.24 10.73
C PRO A 203 -17.51 16.56 10.55
N GLU A 204 -18.24 17.65 10.34
CA GLU A 204 -17.66 18.98 10.13
C GLU A 204 -16.72 19.38 11.28
N ALA A 205 -17.09 19.04 12.52
CA ALA A 205 -16.29 19.25 13.73
C ALA A 205 -14.98 18.41 13.81
N ALA A 206 -14.76 17.46 12.90
CA ALA A 206 -13.57 16.61 12.86
C ALA A 206 -12.63 16.92 11.69
N ARG A 207 -12.93 17.96 10.90
CA ARG A 207 -12.00 18.51 9.90
C ARG A 207 -10.99 19.37 10.65
N ILE A 208 -9.78 18.88 10.81
CA ILE A 208 -8.67 19.64 11.40
C ILE A 208 -8.10 20.47 10.26
N ASP A 209 -8.15 21.79 10.40
CA ASP A 209 -7.53 22.78 9.49
C ASP A 209 -6.00 22.65 9.47
#